data_AF-A0A7U3GQB8-F1
#
_entry.id   AF-A0A7U3GQB8-F1
#
_cell.length_a   1.000
_cell.length_b   1.000
_cell.length_c   1.000
_cell.angle_alpha   90.00
_cell.angle_beta   90.00
_cell.angle_gamma   90.00
#
_symmetry.space_group_name_H-M   'P 1'
#
loop_
_entity.id
_entity.type
_entity.pdbx_description
1 polymer ?
#
loop_
_entity_poly.entity_id
_entity_poly.type
_entity_poly.pdbx_seq_one_letter_code
_entity_poly.pdbx_strand_id
1 'polypeptide(L)'
;MSKVPSGKTNPGAFALEFVGSLIYLALVYVTSSGTAAAGSFATAITAVWLPLLYAVGVLSAVSLFILSFTNLIKNNPIARAAIAPACAGGFSFVAMTAGNPLMVVVAIIGFVIASAGAAYAKAMC
;
A
#
# COMPACT_ATOMS: atom_id res chain seq x y z
N MET A 1 10.87 -5.73 -34.67
CA MET A 1 11.00 -6.03 -33.22
C MET A 1 11.73 -4.88 -32.55
N SER A 2 11.02 -3.96 -31.91
CA SER A 2 11.69 -2.90 -31.13
C SER A 2 12.38 -3.55 -29.94
N LYS A 3 13.69 -3.34 -29.79
CA LYS A 3 14.42 -3.70 -28.57
C LYS A 3 13.69 -3.05 -27.39
N VAL A 4 13.01 -3.86 -26.59
CA VAL A 4 12.55 -3.43 -25.26
C VAL A 4 13.83 -3.02 -24.52
N PRO A 5 13.98 -1.75 -24.09
CA PRO A 5 15.18 -1.33 -23.39
C PRO A 5 15.36 -2.21 -22.17
N SER A 6 16.56 -2.76 -22.02
CA SER A 6 16.94 -3.63 -20.90
C SER A 6 16.84 -2.83 -19.59
N GLY A 7 15.67 -2.85 -18.96
CA GLY A 7 15.49 -2.32 -17.60
C GLY A 7 16.45 -3.04 -16.65
N LYS A 8 17.08 -2.29 -15.75
CA LYS A 8 17.87 -2.87 -14.66
C LYS A 8 16.89 -3.40 -13.60
N THR A 9 17.18 -4.56 -13.02
CA THR A 9 16.41 -5.07 -11.89
C THR A 9 16.66 -4.19 -10.66
N ASN A 10 15.61 -3.93 -9.87
CA ASN A 10 15.72 -3.11 -8.65
C ASN A 10 15.26 -3.90 -7.42
N PRO A 11 16.16 -4.72 -6.82
CA PRO A 11 15.82 -5.55 -5.67
C PRO A 11 15.46 -4.74 -4.42
N GLY A 12 15.98 -3.51 -4.28
CA GLY A 12 15.66 -2.62 -3.16
C GLY A 12 14.23 -2.09 -3.24
N ALA A 13 13.80 -1.64 -4.43
CA ALA A 13 12.41 -1.25 -4.65
C ALA A 13 11.45 -2.42 -4.42
N PHE A 14 11.80 -3.61 -4.93
CA PHE A 14 11.03 -4.83 -4.68
C PHE A 14 10.85 -5.09 -3.18
N ALA A 15 11.94 -5.11 -2.39
CA ALA A 15 11.86 -5.40 -0.97
C ALA A 15 10.96 -4.41 -0.22
N LEU A 16 11.09 -3.11 -0.53
CA LEU A 16 10.29 -2.06 0.10
C LEU A 16 8.80 -2.16 -0.28
N GLU A 17 8.47 -2.32 -1.56
CA GLU A 17 7.08 -2.47 -2.01
C GLU A 17 6.45 -3.77 -1.50
N PHE A 18 7.20 -4.86 -1.48
CA PHE A 18 6.77 -6.15 -0.96
C PHE A 18 6.49 -6.08 0.53
N VAL A 19 7.43 -5.57 1.34
CA VAL A 19 7.24 -5.40 2.80
C VAL A 19 6.09 -4.44 3.08
N GLY A 20 5.99 -3.33 2.35
CA GLY A 20 4.86 -2.40 2.47
C GLY A 20 3.51 -3.07 2.19
N SER A 21 3.44 -3.91 1.15
CA SER A 21 2.23 -4.67 0.83
C SER A 21 1.85 -5.68 1.92
N LEU A 22 2.84 -6.34 2.55
CA LEU A 22 2.61 -7.25 3.67
C LEU A 22 2.06 -6.53 4.89
N ILE A 23 2.58 -5.33 5.21
CA ILE A 23 2.05 -4.49 6.29
C ILE A 23 0.60 -4.08 5.98
N TYR A 24 0.30 -3.72 4.73
CA TYR A 24 -1.07 -3.40 4.32
C TYR A 24 -2.01 -4.61 4.43
N LEU A 25 -1.58 -5.80 4.01
CA LEU A 25 -2.36 -7.04 4.18
C LEU A 25 -2.60 -7.35 5.66
N ALA A 26 -1.60 -7.16 6.53
CA ALA A 26 -1.75 -7.33 7.97
C ALA A 26 -2.76 -6.32 8.54
N LEU A 27 -2.73 -5.06 8.10
CA LEU A 27 -3.69 -4.04 8.51
C LEU A 27 -5.11 -4.37 8.05
N VAL A 28 -5.31 -4.86 6.81
CA VAL A 28 -6.62 -5.36 6.36
C VAL A 28 -7.13 -6.46 7.28
N TYR A 29 -6.29 -7.45 7.58
CA TYR A 29 -6.68 -8.58 8.43
C TYR A 29 -7.07 -8.16 9.85
N VAL A 30 -6.25 -7.32 10.48
CA VAL A 30 -6.48 -6.87 11.87
C VAL A 30 -7.69 -5.94 11.97
N THR A 31 -7.87 -5.05 11.00
CA THR A 31 -9.04 -4.15 11.01
C THR A 31 -10.33 -4.94 10.74
N SER A 32 -10.33 -5.86 9.75
CA SER A 32 -11.53 -6.64 9.38
C SER A 32 -11.97 -7.66 10.42
N SER A 33 -11.07 -8.10 11.32
CA SER A 33 -11.37 -9.01 12.43
C SER A 33 -12.00 -8.33 13.65
N GLY A 34 -12.37 -7.04 13.56
CA GLY A 34 -13.13 -6.33 14.59
C GLY A 34 -12.31 -5.80 15.77
N THR A 35 -10.98 -5.91 15.73
CA THR A 35 -10.09 -5.46 16.81
C THR A 35 -9.80 -3.94 16.80
N ALA A 36 -10.25 -3.22 15.77
CA ALA A 36 -10.09 -1.78 15.61
C ALA A 36 -11.42 -1.10 15.25
N ALA A 37 -12.46 -1.28 16.08
CA ALA A 37 -13.73 -0.56 15.90
C ALA A 37 -13.61 0.86 16.49
N ALA A 38 -13.69 1.87 15.61
CA ALA A 38 -13.55 3.29 15.93
C ALA A 38 -14.61 3.79 16.93
N GLY A 39 -14.18 4.58 17.92
CA GLY A 39 -15.05 5.24 18.90
C GLY A 39 -15.52 6.64 18.45
N SER A 40 -16.83 6.81 18.34
CA SER A 40 -17.64 8.05 18.30
C SER A 40 -17.48 9.08 17.16
N PHE A 41 -18.63 9.62 16.71
CA PHE A 41 -18.92 10.59 15.63
C PHE A 41 -18.44 10.24 14.21
N ALA A 42 -17.23 9.70 14.05
CA ALA A 42 -16.76 9.10 12.81
C ALA A 42 -17.64 7.90 12.40
N THR A 43 -18.13 7.11 13.35
CA THR A 43 -18.89 5.86 13.15
C THR A 43 -20.11 5.93 12.24
N ALA A 44 -20.79 7.07 12.12
CA ALA A 44 -21.97 7.20 11.24
C ALA A 44 -21.61 7.52 9.79
N ILE A 45 -20.56 8.32 9.56
CA ILE A 45 -20.04 8.63 8.23
C ILE A 45 -19.15 7.48 7.76
N THR A 46 -18.27 6.98 8.62
CA THR A 46 -17.41 5.84 8.34
C THR A 46 -18.18 4.55 8.16
N ALA A 47 -19.41 4.36 8.65
CA ALA A 47 -20.18 3.14 8.34
C ALA A 47 -20.51 3.01 6.83
N VAL A 48 -20.76 4.12 6.14
CA VAL A 48 -21.01 4.12 4.68
C VAL A 48 -19.69 3.96 3.91
N TRP A 49 -18.62 4.59 4.38
CA TRP A 49 -17.32 4.56 3.71
C TRP A 49 -16.45 3.37 4.12
N LEU A 50 -16.74 2.66 5.21
CA LEU A 50 -15.91 1.56 5.73
C LEU A 50 -15.72 0.48 4.67
N PRO A 51 -16.79 -0.04 4.01
CA PRO A 51 -16.62 -1.06 2.98
C PRO A 51 -15.76 -0.56 1.81
N LEU A 52 -15.91 0.72 1.43
CA LEU A 52 -15.09 1.36 0.39
C LEU A 52 -13.63 1.49 0.83
N LEU A 53 -13.36 1.89 2.07
CA LEU A 53 -12.02 2.00 2.64
C LEU A 53 -11.36 0.62 2.71
N TYR A 54 -12.08 -0.42 3.17
CA TYR A 54 -11.57 -1.80 3.12
C TYR A 54 -11.25 -2.24 1.70
N ALA A 55 -12.16 -2.00 0.74
CA ALA A 55 -11.92 -2.34 -0.66
C ALA A 55 -10.69 -1.62 -1.21
N VAL A 56 -10.53 -0.33 -0.95
CA VAL A 56 -9.35 0.45 -1.34
C VAL A 56 -8.09 -0.09 -0.68
N GLY A 57 -8.13 -0.44 0.61
CA GLY A 57 -7.01 -1.02 1.33
C GLY A 57 -6.57 -2.37 0.74
N VAL A 58 -7.52 -3.25 0.46
CA VAL A 58 -7.27 -4.56 -0.18
C VAL A 58 -6.69 -4.38 -1.58
N LEU A 59 -7.33 -3.57 -2.42
CA LEU A 59 -6.88 -3.34 -3.79
C LEU A 59 -5.50 -2.70 -3.81
N SER A 60 -5.20 -1.79 -2.89
CA SER A 60 -3.89 -1.16 -2.74
C SER A 60 -2.82 -2.17 -2.33
N ALA A 61 -3.12 -3.03 -1.36
CA ALA A 61 -2.20 -4.06 -0.89
C ALA A 61 -1.88 -5.08 -2.01
N VAL A 62 -2.90 -5.58 -2.70
CA VAL A 62 -2.75 -6.52 -3.82
C VAL A 62 -2.01 -5.87 -4.98
N SER A 63 -2.32 -4.61 -5.31
CA SER A 63 -1.63 -3.87 -6.37
C SER A 63 -0.15 -3.71 -6.05
N LEU A 64 0.20 -3.26 -4.85
CA LEU A 64 1.61 -3.12 -4.43
C LEU A 64 2.35 -4.45 -4.43
N PHE A 65 1.69 -5.53 -3.99
CA PHE A 65 2.27 -6.87 -4.03
C PHE A 65 2.62 -7.28 -5.46
N ILE A 66 1.68 -7.17 -6.41
CA ILE A 66 1.92 -7.51 -7.82
C ILE A 66 2.98 -6.58 -8.44
N LEU A 67 2.89 -5.28 -8.18
CA LEU A 67 3.84 -4.28 -8.68
C LEU A 67 5.26 -4.53 -8.18
N SER A 68 5.44 -5.03 -6.95
CA SER A 68 6.75 -5.40 -6.43
C SER A 68 7.47 -6.39 -7.34
N PHE A 69 6.77 -7.40 -7.88
CA PHE A 69 7.38 -8.38 -8.78
C PHE A 69 7.77 -7.77 -10.13
N THR A 70 7.15 -6.66 -10.55
CA THR A 70 7.54 -5.98 -11.79
C THR A 70 8.94 -5.36 -11.69
N ASN A 71 9.37 -4.96 -10.49
CA ASN A 71 10.74 -4.51 -10.20
C ASN A 71 11.78 -5.64 -10.28
N LEU A 72 11.37 -6.92 -10.21
CA LEU A 72 12.22 -8.09 -10.46
C LEU A 72 12.30 -8.48 -11.94
N ILE A 73 11.25 -8.22 -12.73
CA ILE A 73 11.11 -8.73 -14.11
C ILE A 73 11.60 -7.72 -15.18
N LYS A 74 12.29 -6.64 -14.78
CA LYS A 74 12.84 -5.59 -15.68
C LYS A 74 11.77 -4.80 -16.46
N ASN A 75 10.57 -4.65 -15.91
CA ASN A 75 9.48 -3.93 -16.58
C ASN A 75 9.30 -2.51 -15.99
N ASN A 76 10.21 -1.61 -16.37
CA ASN A 76 10.33 -0.23 -15.82
C ASN A 76 9.10 0.69 -15.96
N PRO A 77 8.24 0.67 -17.02
CA PRO A 77 7.17 1.66 -17.12
C PRO A 77 6.07 1.47 -16.07
N ILE A 78 5.97 0.29 -15.46
CA ILE A 78 4.94 -0.06 -14.47
C ILE A 78 5.33 0.37 -13.06
N ALA A 79 6.62 0.54 -12.76
CA ALA A 79 7.12 0.96 -11.44
C ALA A 79 6.56 2.33 -10.99
N ARG A 80 6.28 3.24 -11.93
CA ARG A 80 5.63 4.54 -11.66
C ARG A 80 4.20 4.40 -11.11
N ALA A 81 3.54 3.28 -11.36
CA ALA A 81 2.16 3.05 -10.92
C ALA A 81 2.05 2.71 -9.43
N ALA A 82 3.15 2.37 -8.74
CA ALA A 82 3.15 1.96 -7.33
C ALA A 82 2.86 3.09 -6.33
N ILE A 83 3.06 4.35 -6.71
CA ILE A 83 2.78 5.50 -5.83
C ILE A 83 1.29 5.64 -5.54
N ALA A 84 0.44 5.48 -6.56
CA ALA A 84 -1.01 5.62 -6.43
C ALA A 84 -1.63 4.64 -5.40
N PRO A 85 -1.38 3.31 -5.46
CA PRO A 85 -1.86 2.38 -4.45
C PRO A 85 -1.17 2.56 -3.09
N ALA A 86 0.10 3.00 -3.03
CA ALA A 86 0.72 3.35 -1.75
C ALA A 86 -0.02 4.50 -1.06
N CYS A 87 -0.34 5.58 -1.78
CA CYS A 87 -1.12 6.68 -1.22
C CYS A 87 -2.55 6.28 -0.88
N ALA A 88 -3.26 5.62 -1.80
CA ALA A 88 -4.65 5.21 -1.58
C ALA A 88 -4.79 4.26 -0.38
N GLY A 89 -3.90 3.26 -0.28
CA GLY A 89 -3.83 2.36 0.86
C GLY A 89 -3.50 3.10 2.15
N GLY A 90 -2.49 3.98 2.14
CA GLY A 90 -2.08 4.76 3.31
C GLY A 90 -3.20 5.61 3.89
N PHE A 91 -3.89 6.38 3.04
CA PHE A 91 -5.07 7.16 3.47
C PHE A 91 -6.17 6.27 4.01
N SER A 92 -6.43 5.14 3.35
CA SER A 92 -7.47 4.21 3.79
C SER A 92 -7.18 3.62 5.16
N PHE A 93 -5.97 3.10 5.37
CA PHE A 93 -5.61 2.50 6.65
C PHE A 93 -5.52 3.53 7.78
N VAL A 94 -5.03 4.74 7.54
CA VAL A 94 -5.05 5.80 8.56
C VAL A 94 -6.49 6.14 8.95
N ALA A 95 -7.40 6.28 7.98
CA ALA A 95 -8.81 6.55 8.25
C ALA A 95 -9.48 5.42 9.04
N MET A 96 -9.18 4.16 8.70
CA MET A 96 -9.75 2.98 9.37
C MET A 96 -9.15 2.73 10.76
N THR A 97 -7.92 3.18 11.01
CA THR A 97 -7.20 2.95 12.27
C THR A 97 -7.24 4.14 13.22
N ALA A 98 -7.82 5.28 12.84
CA ALA A 98 -7.83 6.52 13.61
C ALA A 98 -8.31 6.37 15.07
N GLY A 99 -9.16 5.39 15.38
CA GLY A 99 -9.61 5.08 16.73
C GLY A 99 -8.63 4.27 17.59
N ASN A 100 -7.50 3.82 17.04
CA ASN A 100 -6.47 3.04 17.72
C ASN A 100 -5.08 3.62 17.39
N PRO A 101 -4.49 4.44 18.29
CA PRO A 101 -3.23 5.14 18.03
C PRO A 101 -2.07 4.22 17.62
N LEU A 102 -2.02 3.00 18.17
CA LEU A 102 -0.99 2.02 17.82
C LEU A 102 -1.14 1.56 16.36
N MET A 103 -2.37 1.31 15.93
CA MET A 103 -2.65 0.91 14.54
C MET A 103 -2.46 2.06 13.55
N VAL A 104 -2.69 3.31 13.96
CA VAL A 104 -2.34 4.49 13.15
C VAL A 104 -0.83 4.53 12.90
N VAL A 105 -0.01 4.29 13.92
CA VAL A 105 1.46 4.26 13.77
C VAL A 105 1.87 3.16 12.79
N VAL A 106 1.29 1.97 12.90
CA VAL A 106 1.55 0.87 11.95
C VAL A 106 1.15 1.25 10.51
N ALA A 107 -0.01 1.91 10.33
CA ALA A 107 -0.45 2.41 9.03
C ALA A 107 0.50 3.45 8.44
N ILE A 108 1.03 4.37 9.25
CA ILE A 108 2.02 5.36 8.84
C ILE A 108 3.34 4.67 8.43
N ILE A 109 3.82 3.71 9.21
CA ILE A 109 5.05 2.96 8.89
C ILE A 109 4.89 2.21 7.56
N GLY A 110 3.77 1.51 7.38
CA GLY A 110 3.46 0.83 6.11
C GLY A 110 3.42 1.78 4.92
N PHE A 111 2.81 2.98 5.10
CA PHE A 111 2.79 4.03 4.08
C PHE A 111 4.18 4.56 3.73
N VAL A 112 5.02 4.86 4.72
CA VAL A 112 6.39 5.34 4.49
C VAL A 112 7.20 4.30 3.73
N ILE A 113 7.12 3.03 4.13
CA ILE A 113 7.85 1.94 3.46
C ILE A 113 7.39 1.75 2.01
N ALA A 114 6.07 1.69 1.78
CA ALA A 114 5.50 1.51 0.45
C ALA A 114 5.80 2.69 -0.48
N SER A 115 5.69 3.93 0.02
CA SER A 115 6.00 5.14 -0.75
C SER A 115 7.49 5.31 -1.01
N ALA A 116 8.36 4.93 -0.07
CA ALA A 116 9.80 4.88 -0.28
C ALA A 116 10.20 3.87 -1.37
N GLY A 117 9.60 2.67 -1.36
CA GLY A 117 9.79 1.67 -2.41
C GLY A 117 9.40 2.20 -3.79
N ALA A 118 8.21 2.80 -3.90
CA ALA A 118 7.71 3.37 -5.15
C ALA A 118 8.55 4.57 -5.63
N ALA A 119 9.02 5.43 -4.73
CA ALA A 119 9.90 6.55 -5.05
C ALA A 119 11.29 6.07 -5.52
N TYR A 120 11.83 5.05 -4.86
CA TYR A 120 13.10 4.42 -5.23
C TYR A 120 13.03 3.72 -6.60
N ALA A 121 11.91 3.05 -6.88
CA ALA A 121 11.64 2.45 -8.18
C ALA A 121 11.59 3.52 -9.29
N LYS A 122 10.89 4.64 -9.03
CA LYS A 122 10.80 5.78 -9.95
C LYS A 122 12.14 6.46 -10.22
N ALA A 123 13.02 6.58 -9.23
CA ALA A 123 14.33 7.21 -9.38
C ALA A 123 15.32 6.39 -10.24
N MET A 124 15.05 5.10 -10.46
CA MET A 124 15.91 4.19 -11.24
C MET A 124 15.37 3.87 -12.64
N CYS A 125 14.22 4.43 -13.01
CA CYS A 125 13.64 4.35 -14.35
C CYS A 125 14.13 5.49 -15.24
#